data_AF-A0A412L6T4-F1
#
_entry.id   AF-A0A412L6T4-F1
#
_cell.length_a   1.000
_cell.length_b   1.000
_cell.length_c   1.000
_cell.angle_alpha   90.00
_cell.angle_beta   90.00
_cell.angle_gamma   90.00
#
_symmetry.space_group_name_H-M   'P 1'
#
loop_
_entity.id
_entity.type
_entity.pdbx_description
1 polymer ?
#
loop_
_entity_poly.entity_id
_entity_poly.type
_entity_poly.pdbx_seq_one_letter_code
_entity_poly.pdbx_strand_id
1 'polypeptide(L)'
;MFTTEELQEIDDKYFRMIVLDPNDLTIQSKCTGHYWYLHSTGYPNDRSCIIFHKHRYQHPYHQHGRARTLRQAIKSIKDHDVYQITVRGHK
;
A
#
# COMPACT_ATOMS: atom_id res chain seq x y z
N MET A 1 -13.62 4.18 -5.03
CA MET A 1 -12.77 5.24 -4.46
C MET A 1 -12.66 4.98 -2.98
N PHE A 2 -11.52 5.32 -2.37
CA PHE A 2 -11.34 5.25 -0.93
C PHE A 2 -12.15 6.36 -0.26
N THR A 3 -12.83 6.03 0.83
CA THR A 3 -13.55 7.04 1.60
C THR A 3 -12.59 7.82 2.51
N THR A 4 -13.00 9.00 2.96
CA THR A 4 -12.24 9.79 3.92
C THR A 4 -11.98 8.98 5.21
N GLU A 5 -12.97 8.21 5.66
CA GLU A 5 -12.88 7.35 6.84
C GLU A 5 -11.82 6.27 6.65
N GLU A 6 -11.84 5.56 5.50
CA GLU A 6 -10.82 4.55 5.19
C GLU A 6 -9.40 5.14 5.16
N LEU A 7 -9.24 6.35 4.62
CA LEU A 7 -7.95 7.04 4.57
C LEU A 7 -7.48 7.47 5.97
N GLN A 8 -8.40 7.89 6.85
CA GLN A 8 -8.11 8.28 8.23
C GLN A 8 -7.76 7.07 9.13
N GLU A 9 -8.21 5.86 8.78
CA GLU A 9 -7.86 4.62 9.50
C GLU A 9 -6.43 4.13 9.22
N ILE A 10 -5.72 4.74 8.27
CA ILE A 10 -4.33 4.36 7.98
C ILE A 10 -3.42 4.78 9.14
N ASP A 11 -2.75 3.80 9.72
CA ASP A 11 -1.81 3.96 10.81
C ASP A 11 -0.57 4.79 10.39
N ASP A 12 -0.58 6.07 10.76
CA ASP A 12 0.49 7.04 10.50
C ASP A 12 1.77 6.76 11.29
N LYS A 13 1.73 5.90 12.32
CA LYS A 13 2.94 5.44 13.03
C LYS A 13 3.63 4.35 12.25
N TYR A 14 2.88 3.51 11.53
CA TYR A 14 3.42 2.44 10.67
C TYR A 14 3.86 2.95 9.30
N PHE A 15 3.09 3.85 8.70
CA PHE A 15 3.36 4.37 7.36
C PHE A 15 3.80 5.83 7.38
N ARG A 16 4.66 6.19 6.43
CA ARG A 16 4.82 7.59 6.03
C ARG A 16 3.86 7.85 4.87
N MET A 17 2.95 8.79 5.06
CA MET A 17 1.99 9.18 4.03
C MET A 17 2.65 10.17 3.06
N ILE A 18 2.51 9.94 1.76
CA ILE A 18 3.10 10.78 0.71
C ILE A 18 2.01 11.43 -0.14
N VAL A 19 1.04 10.64 -0.59
CA VAL A 19 -0.17 11.11 -1.28
C VAL A 19 -1.37 10.47 -0.60
N LEU A 20 -2.36 11.29 -0.21
CA LEU A 20 -3.68 10.83 0.21
C LEU A 20 -4.73 11.46 -0.69
N ASP A 21 -5.23 10.69 -1.64
CA ASP A 21 -6.33 11.05 -2.52
C ASP A 21 -7.32 9.87 -2.59
N PRO A 22 -8.64 10.12 -2.79
CA PRO A 22 -9.65 9.06 -2.91
C PRO A 22 -9.38 8.04 -4.03
N ASN A 23 -8.67 8.44 -5.08
CA ASN A 23 -8.27 7.56 -6.17
C ASN A 23 -6.86 7.02 -5.97
N ASP A 24 -5.96 7.86 -5.47
CA ASP A 24 -4.53 7.56 -5.47
C ASP A 24 -3.92 7.71 -4.06
N LEU A 25 -3.44 6.61 -3.51
CA LEU A 25 -2.73 6.60 -2.24
C LEU A 25 -1.27 6.19 -2.46
N THR A 26 -0.33 7.01 -2.01
CA THR A 26 1.09 6.65 -1.96
C THR A 26 1.59 6.67 -0.53
N ILE A 27 2.11 5.54 -0.07
CA ILE A 27 2.65 5.35 1.27
C ILE A 27 4.02 4.67 1.23
N GLN A 28 4.84 4.94 2.24
CA GLN A 28 6.08 4.21 2.48
C GLN A 28 5.96 3.45 3.80
N SER A 29 6.28 2.16 3.80
CA SER A 29 6.40 1.40 5.05
C SER A 29 7.60 1.91 5.84
N LYS A 30 7.41 2.29 7.11
CA LYS A 30 8.54 2.62 7.99
C LYS A 30 9.29 1.37 8.46
N CYS A 31 8.66 0.20 8.35
CA CYS A 31 9.27 -1.08 8.69
C CYS A 31 10.28 -1.53 7.63
N THR A 32 9.95 -1.42 6.33
CA THR A 32 10.82 -1.88 5.23
C THR A 32 11.46 -0.77 4.40
N GLY A 33 10.98 0.46 4.51
CA GLY A 33 11.36 1.56 3.61
C GLY A 33 10.79 1.43 2.19
N HIS A 34 10.05 0.36 1.90
CA HIS A 34 9.44 0.14 0.58
C HIS A 34 8.29 1.10 0.32
N TYR A 35 8.09 1.41 -0.96
CA TYR A 35 7.06 2.32 -1.42
C TYR A 35 5.91 1.53 -2.04
N TRP A 36 4.71 1.95 -1.69
CA TRP A 36 3.46 1.36 -2.13
C TRP A 36 2.59 2.45 -2.75
N TYR A 37 2.04 2.15 -3.91
CA TYR A 37 1.07 3.00 -4.60
C TYR A 37 -0.20 2.18 -4.81
N LEU A 38 -1.31 2.67 -4.28
CA LEU A 38 -2.62 2.05 -4.37
C LEU A 38 -3.52 2.91 -5.24
N HIS A 39 -4.08 2.30 -6.28
CA HIS A 39 -5.00 2.98 -7.20
C HIS A 39 -6.40 2.38 -7.08
N SER A 40 -7.37 3.20 -6.69
CA SER A 40 -8.79 2.87 -6.74
C SER A 40 -9.33 3.15 -8.15
N THR A 41 -9.77 2.10 -8.84
CA THR A 41 -10.31 2.18 -10.20
C THR A 41 -11.67 2.87 -10.27
N GLY A 42 -12.26 3.25 -9.13
CA GLY A 42 -13.56 3.95 -9.07
C GLY A 42 -14.78 3.07 -9.33
N TYR A 43 -14.62 1.82 -9.78
CA TYR A 43 -15.74 0.92 -10.04
C TYR A 43 -16.24 0.24 -8.74
N PRO A 44 -17.56 0.04 -8.60
CA PRO A 44 -18.18 -0.54 -7.39
C PRO A 44 -17.91 -2.05 -7.20
N ASN A 45 -17.14 -2.68 -8.09
CA ASN A 45 -16.95 -4.13 -8.12
C ASN A 45 -15.75 -4.59 -7.28
N ASP A 46 -15.75 -5.90 -7.00
CA ASP A 46 -14.61 -6.65 -6.46
C ASP A 46 -13.29 -6.36 -7.19
N ARG A 47 -12.20 -6.14 -6.43
CA ARG A 47 -10.82 -5.87 -6.91
C ARG A 47 -10.59 -4.46 -7.48
N SER A 48 -11.30 -3.48 -6.96
CA SER A 48 -11.18 -2.07 -7.35
C SER A 48 -9.87 -1.40 -6.91
N CYS A 49 -9.04 -2.04 -6.09
CA CYS A 49 -7.73 -1.50 -5.67
C CYS A 49 -6.58 -2.27 -6.34
N ILE A 50 -5.79 -1.57 -7.15
CA ILE A 50 -4.54 -2.09 -7.74
C ILE A 50 -3.37 -1.70 -6.85
N ILE A 51 -2.54 -2.67 -6.47
CA ILE A 51 -1.41 -2.48 -5.56
C ILE A 51 -0.11 -2.51 -6.37
N PHE A 52 0.61 -1.39 -6.36
CA PHE A 52 1.95 -1.26 -6.94
C PHE A 52 3.00 -1.15 -5.84
N HIS A 53 4.19 -1.66 -6.12
CA HIS A 53 5.29 -1.75 -5.16
C HIS A 53 6.63 -1.41 -5.81
N LYS A 54 7.52 -0.78 -5.04
CA LYS A 54 8.95 -0.71 -5.33
C LYS A 54 9.77 -0.72 -4.05
N HIS A 55 10.94 -1.34 -4.12
CA HIS A 55 11.82 -1.49 -2.96
C HIS A 55 12.53 -0.17 -2.56
N ARG A 56 12.83 0.71 -3.52
CA ARG A 56 13.59 1.96 -3.32
C ARG A 56 12.97 3.08 -4.13
N TYR A 57 13.22 4.34 -3.72
CA TYR A 57 12.69 5.52 -4.41
C TYR A 57 13.00 5.53 -5.92
N GLN A 58 14.24 5.20 -6.30
CA GLN A 58 14.71 5.21 -7.68
C GLN A 58 14.24 4.02 -8.54
N HIS A 59 13.63 2.99 -7.93
CA HIS A 59 13.17 1.82 -8.69
C HIS A 59 11.84 2.12 -9.40
N PRO A 60 11.57 1.49 -10.55
CA PRO A 60 10.23 1.53 -11.13
C PRO A 60 9.24 0.76 -10.25
N TYR A 61 7.99 1.21 -10.25
CA TYR A 61 6.89 0.45 -9.66
C TYR A 61 6.59 -0.80 -10.50
N HIS A 62 6.30 -1.92 -9.83
CA HIS A 62 5.70 -3.09 -10.44
C HIS A 62 4.36 -3.39 -9.77
N GLN A 63 3.43 -4.00 -10.52
CA GLN A 63 2.18 -4.45 -9.92
C GLN A 63 2.46 -5.61 -8.97
N HIS A 64 2.13 -5.43 -7.70
CA HIS A 64 2.25 -6.45 -6.68
C HIS A 64 1.00 -7.33 -6.63
N GLY A 65 -0.19 -6.73 -6.75
CA GLY A 65 -1.44 -7.47 -6.64
C GLY A 65 -2.68 -6.58 -6.74
N ARG A 66 -3.80 -7.11 -6.26
CA ARG A 66 -5.09 -6.43 -6.18
C ARG A 66 -5.79 -6.75 -4.87
N ALA A 67 -6.59 -5.81 -4.38
CA ALA A 67 -7.45 -6.00 -3.21
C ALA A 67 -8.86 -5.47 -3.48
N ARG A 68 -9.84 -5.96 -2.72
CA ARG A 68 -11.23 -5.49 -2.81
C ARG A 68 -11.45 -4.21 -2.02
N THR A 69 -10.72 -4.03 -0.92
CA THR A 69 -10.86 -2.89 -0.02
C THR A 69 -9.49 -2.32 0.37
N LEU A 70 -9.46 -1.07 0.84
CA LEU A 70 -8.22 -0.46 1.34
C LEU A 70 -7.65 -1.25 2.52
N ARG A 71 -8.50 -1.67 3.46
CA ARG A 71 -8.11 -2.50 4.61
C ARG A 71 -7.40 -3.79 4.19
N GLN A 72 -7.88 -4.47 3.14
CA GLN A 72 -7.22 -5.68 2.63
C GLN A 72 -5.86 -5.36 2.01
N ALA A 73 -5.75 -4.26 1.25
CA ALA A 73 -4.48 -3.82 0.68
C ALA A 73 -3.45 -3.51 1.78
N ILE A 74 -3.85 -2.74 2.81
CA ILE A 74 -2.99 -2.40 3.95
C ILE A 74 -2.54 -3.65 4.70
N LYS A 75 -3.44 -4.63 4.92
CA LYS A 75 -3.06 -5.91 5.52
C LYS A 75 -2.01 -6.64 4.68
N SER A 76 -2.22 -6.72 3.37
CA SER A 76 -1.26 -7.38 2.44
C SER A 76 0.12 -6.72 2.49
N ILE A 77 0.19 -5.40 2.65
CA ILE A 77 1.45 -4.66 2.78
C ILE A 77 2.15 -5.03 4.10
N LYS A 78 1.42 -5.03 5.22
CA LYS A 78 1.98 -5.41 6.53
C LYS A 78 2.47 -6.86 6.52
N ASP A 79 1.73 -7.78 5.91
CA ASP A 79 2.14 -9.18 5.76
C ASP A 79 3.42 -9.30 4.90
N HIS A 80 3.52 -8.52 3.82
CA HIS A 80 4.74 -8.44 3.02
C HIS A 80 5.92 -7.93 3.84
N ASP A 81 5.74 -6.88 4.65
CA ASP A 81 6.79 -6.34 5.50
C ASP A 81 7.29 -7.38 6.51
N VAL A 82 6.38 -8.10 7.17
CA VAL A 82 6.72 -9.21 8.08
C VAL A 82 7.56 -10.25 7.34
N TYR A 83 7.16 -10.67 6.14
CA TYR A 83 7.92 -11.63 5.36
C TYR A 83 9.32 -11.11 4.97
N GLN A 84 9.44 -9.84 4.55
CA GLN A 84 10.74 -9.26 4.19
C GLN A 84 11.68 -9.23 5.40
N ILE A 85 11.18 -8.83 6.57
CA ILE A 85 11.96 -8.72 7.80
C ILE A 85 12.39 -10.09 8.32
N THR A 86 11.44 -11.03 8.42
CA THR A 86 11.66 -12.31 9.11
C THR A 86 12.32 -13.37 8.24
N VAL A 87 12.06 -13.38 6.92
CA VAL A 87 12.52 -14.44 6.02
C VAL A 87 13.66 -13.99 5.13
N ARG A 88 13.56 -12.78 4.53
CA ARG A 88 14.56 -12.33 3.54
C ARG A 88 15.74 -11.59 4.14
N GLY A 89 15.64 -11.17 5.40
CA GLY A 89 16.59 -10.28 6.04
C GLY A 89 16.49 -8.89 5.43
N HIS A 90 16.27 -7.88 6.26
CA HIS A 90 16.27 -6.49 5.81
C HIS A 90 17.66 -6.15 5.26
N LYS A 91 17.75 -5.79 3.97
CA LYS A 91 19.04 -5.52 3.28
C LYS A 91 19.38 -4.05 3.25
#